data_AF-A0AAN9AYN2-F1
#
_entry.id   AF-A0AAN9AYN2-F1
#
_cell.length_a   1.000
_cell.length_b   1.000
_cell.length_c   1.000
_cell.angle_alpha   90.00
_cell.angle_beta   90.00
_cell.angle_gamma   90.00
#
_symmetry.space_group_name_H-M   'P 1'
#
loop_
_entity.id
_entity.type
_entity.pdbx_description
1 polymer ?
#
loop_
_entity_poly.entity_id
_entity_poly.type
_entity_poly.pdbx_seq_one_letter_code
_entity_poly.pdbx_strand_id
1 'polypeptide(L)'
;MAFLHIGGFVFGLLLSITEQGKLTDYILDYQPLTYDSLDLHAKHDRVRRSVDPHLQLKFEAYGRSFQLKLKRDNSVFAPDHMMKESDGSLSTVDTSFLYSGHLEDIPDSYAHIAVLNGTARGYVHVPGHTTYHIEPASMYFQNPVFHTVIYRETHMDLDPYRHRRSADVGMCGNDFAAEWMRQQAESVIDDTPSHRAKRYSDWKESPHRKYTADSNSNDDKRERRSTIGERNTCYLYLRADPILWEYVKEKKFNMKLTDARTQEEILAFFASHVSAVKNIYSKTEFRTYDGSMRYIGVDFVVQRTSIMTLENQFCGTSQATSYCNRNIDVTNFLNLNSLDHHDEFCLAYVFTFRDFTKGTLGLAWVGSDSRAAGGVCERHKDYPEGGSRVSKSLNTGIVTVINYGKAVPARVSQLTFAHEIGHNFGSPHDSGPSCAPYGTNRKEAEEGNYIMFASATMGDKPNNDDFSICSLDNVTRVLDAVLNQRYGKVNCFESKNFFLFFLRGRSFAALHLQGLSELVVCNGTHILKPPQI
;
A
#
# COMPACT_ATOMS: atom_id res chain seq x y z
N MET A 1 30.91 22.74 75.16
CA MET A 1 30.78 23.18 73.76
C MET A 1 30.99 21.95 72.88
N ALA A 2 29.89 21.36 72.40
CA ALA A 2 29.92 20.16 71.57
C ALA A 2 29.78 20.58 70.10
N PHE A 3 30.66 20.04 69.26
CA PHE A 3 30.64 20.19 67.81
C PHE A 3 29.42 19.46 67.23
N LEU A 4 28.62 20.16 66.42
CA LEU A 4 27.56 19.56 65.61
C LEU A 4 28.04 19.40 64.15
N HIS A 5 27.98 18.16 63.67
CA HIS A 5 28.18 17.77 62.28
C HIS A 5 27.11 18.38 61.36
N ILE A 6 27.54 19.00 60.26
CA ILE A 6 26.68 19.32 59.12
C ILE A 6 26.80 18.18 58.12
N GLY A 7 25.78 17.31 58.08
CA GLY A 7 25.58 16.32 57.03
C GLY A 7 24.65 16.89 55.95
N GLY A 8 25.17 17.07 54.74
CA GLY A 8 24.39 17.48 53.59
C GLY A 8 23.50 16.35 53.08
N PHE A 9 22.23 16.66 52.82
CA PHE A 9 21.34 15.87 51.98
C PHE A 9 21.04 16.68 50.72
N VAL A 10 21.71 16.32 49.63
CA VAL A 10 21.33 16.74 48.28
C VAL A 10 20.14 15.88 47.89
N PHE A 11 18.94 16.46 47.98
CA PHE A 11 17.75 15.87 47.38
C PHE A 11 17.93 15.93 45.86
N GLY A 12 18.22 14.78 45.24
CA GLY A 12 18.17 14.63 43.79
C GLY A 12 16.74 14.86 43.32
N LEU A 13 16.51 15.97 42.62
CA LEU A 13 15.32 16.14 41.80
C LEU A 13 15.38 15.07 40.69
N LEU A 14 14.67 13.97 40.89
CA LEU A 14 14.10 13.21 39.77
C LEU A 14 13.09 14.14 39.10
N LEU A 15 13.54 14.88 38.09
CA LEU A 15 12.66 15.52 37.12
C LEU A 15 11.98 14.39 36.35
N SER A 16 10.83 13.93 36.85
CA SER A 16 9.81 13.33 36.00
C SER A 16 9.41 14.41 34.99
N ILE A 17 10.01 14.36 33.80
CA ILE A 17 9.51 15.11 32.64
C ILE A 17 8.21 14.42 32.22
N THR A 18 7.14 14.72 32.93
CA THR A 18 5.76 14.42 32.51
C THR A 18 5.12 15.72 32.06
N GLU A 19 5.55 16.22 30.91
CA GLU A 19 4.65 17.00 30.05
C GLU A 19 4.38 16.16 28.80
N GLN A 20 3.50 15.17 28.96
CA GLN A 20 2.88 14.45 27.85
C GLN A 20 1.90 15.41 27.19
N GLY A 21 2.38 16.13 26.18
CA GLY A 21 1.62 17.09 25.40
C GLY A 21 1.14 16.53 24.07
N LYS A 22 0.06 17.10 23.53
CA LYS A 22 -0.41 16.87 22.17
C LYS A 22 0.72 17.16 21.16
N LEU A 23 1.08 16.19 20.32
CA LEU A 23 2.17 16.30 19.35
C LEU A 23 1.72 17.03 18.08
N THR A 24 0.55 16.67 17.56
CA THR A 24 -0.10 17.33 16.41
C THR A 24 -1.61 17.32 16.58
N ASP A 25 -2.36 17.91 15.63
CA ASP A 25 -3.81 17.76 15.60
C ASP A 25 -4.28 16.31 15.46
N TYR A 26 -3.45 15.43 14.90
CA TYR A 26 -3.74 14.00 14.75
C TYR A 26 -3.18 13.12 15.87
N ILE A 27 -2.08 13.53 16.52
CA ILE A 27 -1.37 12.71 17.52
C ILE A 27 -1.50 13.41 18.87
N LEU A 28 -2.35 12.88 19.73
CA LEU A 28 -2.76 13.54 20.98
C LEU A 28 -1.82 13.26 22.15
N ASP A 29 -0.95 12.26 22.03
CA ASP A 29 0.01 11.84 23.04
C ASP A 29 1.26 11.22 22.37
N TYR A 30 2.43 11.43 22.96
CA TYR A 30 3.68 10.82 22.52
C TYR A 30 4.66 10.67 23.68
N GLN A 31 5.64 9.77 23.51
CA GLN A 31 6.83 9.70 24.37
C GLN A 31 8.10 9.88 23.55
N PRO A 32 9.09 10.62 24.08
CA PRO A 32 10.46 10.58 23.58
C PRO A 32 11.02 9.16 23.67
N LEU A 33 11.73 8.73 22.63
CA LEU A 33 12.39 7.44 22.58
C LEU A 33 13.89 7.63 22.39
N THR A 34 14.67 7.01 23.27
CA THR A 34 16.13 7.00 23.21
C THR A 34 16.65 5.57 23.17
N TYR A 35 17.55 5.31 22.22
CA TYR A 35 18.34 4.09 22.11
C TYR A 35 19.67 4.46 21.44
N ASP A 36 20.67 3.59 21.50
CA ASP A 36 21.96 3.87 20.86
C ASP A 36 21.83 3.81 19.33
N SER A 37 21.77 4.98 18.70
CA SER A 37 21.61 5.13 17.25
C SER A 37 22.85 4.69 16.48
N LEU A 38 24.04 4.82 17.07
CA LEU A 38 25.30 4.38 16.47
C LEU A 38 25.40 2.86 16.50
N ASP A 39 25.04 2.23 17.61
CA ASP A 39 24.94 0.77 17.71
C ASP A 39 23.87 0.21 16.76
N LEU A 40 22.68 0.84 16.68
CA LEU A 40 21.66 0.42 15.73
C LEU A 40 22.14 0.52 14.28
N HIS A 41 22.86 1.60 13.94
CA HIS A 41 23.45 1.76 12.61
C HIS A 41 24.51 0.69 12.32
N ALA A 42 25.42 0.43 13.26
CA ALA A 42 26.45 -0.59 13.12
C ALA A 42 25.85 -2.01 12.99
N LYS A 43 24.80 -2.31 13.77
CA LYS A 43 24.05 -3.56 13.66
C LYS A 43 23.35 -3.69 12.31
N HIS A 44 22.70 -2.63 11.83
CA HIS A 44 22.11 -2.59 10.50
C HIS A 44 23.16 -2.87 9.41
N ASP A 45 24.31 -2.20 9.47
CA ASP A 45 25.41 -2.41 8.52
C ASP A 45 25.95 -3.85 8.55
N ARG A 46 26.04 -4.45 9.73
CA ARG A 46 26.44 -5.85 9.88
C ARG A 46 25.39 -6.78 9.27
N VAL A 47 24.11 -6.61 9.58
CA VAL A 47 23.02 -7.44 9.04
C VAL A 47 22.91 -7.30 7.52
N ARG A 48 23.18 -6.12 6.97
CA ARG A 48 23.25 -5.91 5.52
C ARG A 48 24.33 -6.76 4.86
N ARG A 49 25.45 -7.03 5.55
CA ARG A 49 26.62 -7.79 5.05
C ARG A 49 26.66 -9.26 5.49
N SER A 50 25.83 -9.66 6.45
CA SER A 50 25.88 -10.96 7.12
C SER A 50 24.84 -11.94 6.56
N VAL A 51 25.13 -13.24 6.74
CA VAL A 51 24.18 -14.34 6.52
C VAL A 51 23.24 -14.53 7.72
N ASP A 52 23.66 -14.11 8.93
CA ASP A 52 22.82 -14.12 10.13
C ASP A 52 21.83 -12.93 10.11
N PRO A 53 20.50 -13.19 10.03
CA PRO A 53 19.56 -12.22 9.47
C PRO A 53 18.86 -11.35 10.51
N HIS A 54 19.20 -11.45 11.79
CA HIS A 54 18.41 -10.82 12.85
C HIS A 54 19.01 -9.51 13.40
N LEU A 55 18.18 -8.48 13.43
CA LEU A 55 18.42 -7.21 14.08
C LEU A 55 17.62 -7.15 15.38
N GLN A 56 18.30 -6.96 16.51
CA GLN A 56 17.62 -6.72 17.79
C GLN A 56 17.57 -5.22 18.10
N LEU A 57 16.37 -4.71 18.32
CA LEU A 57 16.11 -3.34 18.75
C LEU A 57 15.41 -3.38 20.11
N LYS A 58 16.02 -2.77 21.13
CA LYS A 58 15.51 -2.73 22.49
C LYS A 58 15.33 -1.30 22.95
N PHE A 59 14.18 -1.01 23.55
CA PHE A 59 13.87 0.30 24.12
C PHE A 59 12.71 0.20 25.12
N GLU A 60 12.46 1.26 25.88
CA GLU A 60 11.35 1.34 26.82
C GLU A 60 10.42 2.51 26.45
N ALA A 61 9.11 2.27 26.52
CA ALA A 61 8.09 3.29 26.30
C ALA A 61 6.80 2.89 27.00
N TYR A 62 6.04 3.86 27.50
CA TYR A 62 4.74 3.67 28.15
C TYR A 62 4.79 2.65 29.31
N GLY A 63 5.89 2.62 30.07
CA GLY A 63 6.10 1.67 31.16
C GLY A 63 6.29 0.22 30.70
N ARG A 64 6.55 -0.01 29.41
CA ARG A 64 6.79 -1.32 28.82
C ARG A 64 8.17 -1.39 28.17
N SER A 65 8.84 -2.54 28.34
CA SER A 65 10.06 -2.88 27.58
C SER A 65 9.69 -3.50 26.24
N PHE A 66 10.23 -2.96 25.16
CA PHE A 66 10.09 -3.47 23.79
C PHE A 66 11.38 -4.16 23.40
N GLN A 67 11.31 -5.46 23.12
CA GLN A 67 12.42 -6.24 22.59
C GLN A 67 12.03 -6.81 21.23
N LEU A 68 12.36 -6.07 20.18
CA LEU A 68 12.02 -6.45 18.81
C LEU A 68 13.08 -7.39 18.24
N LYS A 69 12.63 -8.54 17.77
CA LYS A 69 13.42 -9.47 16.95
C LYS A 69 13.03 -9.28 15.49
N LEU A 70 13.87 -8.56 14.77
CA LEU A 70 13.64 -8.14 13.40
C LEU A 70 14.47 -8.98 12.43
N LYS A 71 13.92 -9.28 11.26
CA LYS A 71 14.61 -9.88 10.12
C LYS A 71 14.47 -8.97 8.91
N ARG A 72 15.40 -9.03 7.96
CA ARG A 72 15.28 -8.28 6.70
C ARG A 72 13.98 -8.64 5.99
N ASP A 73 13.24 -7.62 5.58
CA ASP A 73 11.96 -7.77 4.87
C ASP A 73 12.15 -7.60 3.37
N ASN A 74 12.06 -8.73 2.65
CA ASN A 74 12.11 -8.77 1.19
C ASN A 74 10.72 -9.06 0.58
N SER A 75 9.64 -8.89 1.35
CA SER A 75 8.28 -9.25 0.91
C SER A 75 7.47 -8.10 0.33
N VAL A 76 7.96 -6.86 0.47
CA VAL A 76 7.27 -5.64 0.03
C VAL A 76 7.66 -5.25 -1.39
N PHE A 77 8.93 -5.37 -1.75
CA PHE A 77 9.42 -5.16 -3.11
C PHE A 77 9.51 -6.48 -3.85
N ALA A 78 9.14 -6.49 -5.13
CA ALA A 78 9.32 -7.65 -5.98
C ALA A 78 10.84 -7.98 -6.09
N PRO A 79 11.23 -9.26 -6.27
CA PRO A 79 12.64 -9.63 -6.41
C PRO A 79 13.36 -8.94 -7.57
N ASP A 80 12.61 -8.59 -8.62
CA ASP A 80 13.04 -7.88 -9.82
C ASP A 80 12.63 -6.39 -9.80
N HIS A 81 12.39 -5.83 -8.61
CA HIS A 81 12.07 -4.42 -8.45
C HIS A 81 13.15 -3.53 -9.08
N MET A 82 12.69 -2.54 -9.87
CA MET A 82 13.54 -1.53 -10.48
C MET A 82 12.97 -0.14 -10.24
N MET A 83 13.85 0.85 -10.08
CA MET A 83 13.48 2.26 -10.10
C MET A 83 13.60 2.80 -11.52
N LYS A 84 12.57 3.50 -11.98
CA LYS A 84 12.58 4.20 -13.27
C LYS A 84 13.06 5.63 -13.07
N GLU A 85 14.21 5.91 -13.67
CA GLU A 85 14.83 7.23 -13.71
C GLU A 85 14.13 8.14 -14.73
N SER A 86 14.44 9.43 -14.68
CA SER A 86 13.80 10.45 -15.51
C SER A 86 14.08 10.32 -17.01
N ASP A 87 15.23 9.75 -17.38
CA ASP A 87 15.59 9.45 -18.77
C ASP A 87 14.90 8.18 -19.30
N GLY A 88 14.09 7.52 -18.47
CA GLY A 88 13.42 6.26 -18.78
C GLY A 88 14.26 5.02 -18.52
N SER A 89 15.52 5.16 -18.11
CA SER A 89 16.36 4.03 -17.72
C SER A 89 15.87 3.39 -16.41
N LEU A 90 16.27 2.13 -16.21
CA LEU A 90 15.93 1.36 -15.03
C LEU A 90 17.19 1.13 -14.19
N SER A 91 17.12 1.45 -12.91
CA SER A 91 18.20 1.29 -11.93
C SER A 91 17.78 0.34 -10.81
N THR A 92 18.77 -0.31 -10.20
CA THR A 92 18.56 -1.09 -8.97
C THR A 92 18.73 -0.17 -7.76
N VAL A 93 17.98 -0.42 -6.69
CA VAL A 93 18.04 0.40 -5.47
C VAL A 93 18.18 -0.49 -4.24
N ASP A 94 18.97 -0.03 -3.27
CA ASP A 94 19.12 -0.71 -2.00
C ASP A 94 17.82 -0.60 -1.18
N THR A 95 17.19 -1.73 -0.87
CA THR A 95 16.01 -1.85 0.01
C THR A 95 16.33 -2.59 1.32
N SER A 96 17.62 -2.84 1.60
CA SER A 96 18.09 -3.62 2.76
C SER A 96 17.84 -2.97 4.13
N PHE A 97 17.37 -1.72 4.13
CA PHE A 97 16.99 -0.98 5.33
C PHE A 97 15.64 -1.40 5.92
N LEU A 98 14.90 -2.30 5.26
CA LEU A 98 13.58 -2.75 5.68
C LEU A 98 13.64 -4.03 6.51
N TYR A 99 12.84 -4.04 7.57
CA TYR A 99 12.77 -5.12 8.51
C TYR A 99 11.33 -5.44 8.88
N SER A 100 11.05 -6.72 9.09
CA SER A 100 9.81 -7.20 9.70
C SER A 100 10.13 -8.14 10.85
N GLY A 101 9.25 -8.24 11.83
CA GLY A 101 9.50 -9.06 13.00
C GLY A 101 8.38 -9.05 14.00
N HIS A 102 8.71 -9.39 15.23
CA HIS A 102 7.79 -9.45 16.36
C HIS A 102 8.53 -9.06 17.63
N LEU A 103 7.76 -8.82 18.68
CA LEU A 103 8.25 -8.69 20.05
C LEU A 103 8.60 -10.07 20.60
N GLU A 104 9.77 -10.20 21.23
CA GLU A 104 10.26 -11.48 21.77
C GLU A 104 9.31 -12.07 22.84
N ASP A 105 8.62 -11.22 23.60
CA ASP A 105 7.64 -11.60 24.62
C ASP A 105 6.24 -11.91 24.05
N ILE A 106 5.94 -11.46 22.82
CA ILE A 106 4.62 -11.62 22.17
C ILE A 106 4.83 -12.06 20.71
N PRO A 107 4.98 -13.37 20.44
CA PRO A 107 5.26 -13.87 19.08
C PRO A 107 4.20 -13.53 18.03
N ASP A 108 2.93 -13.37 18.44
CA ASP A 108 1.82 -13.00 17.55
C ASP A 108 1.78 -11.50 17.21
N SER A 109 2.67 -10.71 17.81
CA SER A 109 2.84 -9.30 17.44
C SER A 109 3.51 -9.17 16.07
N TYR A 110 3.30 -8.03 15.43
CA TYR A 110 3.90 -7.73 14.14
C TYR A 110 4.60 -6.37 14.18
N ALA A 111 5.84 -6.32 13.70
CA ALA A 111 6.60 -5.09 13.54
C ALA A 111 7.03 -4.93 12.09
N HIS A 112 6.91 -3.72 11.56
CA HIS A 112 7.51 -3.31 10.29
C HIS A 112 8.34 -2.04 10.53
N ILE A 113 9.64 -2.13 10.33
CA ILE A 113 10.62 -1.11 10.71
C ILE A 113 11.58 -0.83 9.55
N ALA A 114 11.79 0.44 9.23
CA ALA A 114 12.89 0.90 8.40
C ALA A 114 13.98 1.53 9.28
N VAL A 115 15.23 1.15 9.06
CA VAL A 115 16.40 1.72 9.75
C VAL A 115 17.22 2.51 8.76
N LEU A 116 17.17 3.84 8.86
CA LEU A 116 17.95 4.71 7.98
C LEU A 116 18.76 5.70 8.82
N ASN A 117 20.09 5.72 8.62
CA ASN A 117 21.05 6.55 9.38
C ASN A 117 20.86 6.46 10.90
N GLY A 118 20.85 5.22 11.43
CA GLY A 118 20.76 4.95 12.87
C GLY A 118 19.41 5.23 13.53
N THR A 119 18.39 5.67 12.77
CA THR A 119 17.06 5.96 13.30
C THR A 119 16.04 4.96 12.77
N ALA A 120 15.29 4.31 13.66
CA ALA A 120 14.18 3.44 13.33
C ALA A 120 12.91 4.27 13.04
N ARG A 121 12.11 3.83 12.08
CA ARG A 121 10.74 4.30 11.87
C ARG A 121 9.85 3.16 11.41
N GLY A 122 8.55 3.25 11.69
CA GLY A 122 7.59 2.22 11.33
C GLY A 122 6.59 2.01 12.44
N TYR A 123 6.11 0.78 12.59
CA TYR A 123 5.08 0.47 13.57
C TYR A 123 5.22 -0.93 14.16
N VAL A 124 4.66 -1.10 15.36
CA VAL A 124 4.60 -2.35 16.12
C VAL A 124 3.16 -2.57 16.56
N HIS A 125 2.51 -3.54 15.93
CA HIS A 125 1.17 -3.99 16.30
C HIS A 125 1.24 -4.99 17.45
N VAL A 126 0.55 -4.70 18.55
CA VAL A 126 0.40 -5.60 19.69
C VAL A 126 -1.05 -6.09 19.75
N PRO A 127 -1.31 -7.38 19.47
CA PRO A 127 -2.66 -7.94 19.45
C PRO A 127 -3.41 -7.69 20.76
N GLY A 128 -4.68 -7.29 20.65
CA GLY A 128 -5.55 -7.02 21.79
C GLY A 128 -5.20 -5.76 22.61
N HIS A 129 -4.23 -4.95 22.16
CA HIS A 129 -3.81 -3.74 22.86
C HIS A 129 -3.84 -2.49 21.97
N THR A 130 -2.78 -2.24 21.19
CA THR A 130 -2.69 -1.10 20.27
C THR A 130 -1.54 -1.31 19.30
N THR A 131 -1.55 -0.58 18.19
CA THR A 131 -0.34 -0.34 17.41
C THR A 131 0.44 0.84 18.00
N TYR A 132 1.76 0.72 18.00
CA TYR A 132 2.69 1.80 18.33
C TYR A 132 3.38 2.26 17.06
N HIS A 133 3.42 3.56 16.82
CA HIS A 133 4.15 4.16 15.71
C HIS A 133 5.44 4.78 16.20
N ILE A 134 6.53 4.59 15.45
CA ILE A 134 7.88 5.06 15.76
C ILE A 134 8.31 5.96 14.61
N GLU A 135 8.67 7.20 14.91
CA GLU A 135 9.04 8.19 13.88
C GLU A 135 10.19 9.09 14.33
N PRO A 136 11.02 9.61 13.41
CA PRO A 136 12.07 10.56 13.76
C PRO A 136 11.49 11.82 14.42
N ALA A 137 12.07 12.21 15.56
CA ALA A 137 11.64 13.41 16.29
C ALA A 137 11.82 14.69 15.47
N SER A 138 12.78 14.70 14.55
CA SER A 138 13.03 15.81 13.63
C SER A 138 11.84 16.12 12.71
N MET A 139 10.86 15.22 12.58
CA MET A 139 9.61 15.51 11.88
C MET A 139 8.74 16.55 12.59
N TYR A 140 8.84 16.61 13.91
CA TYR A 140 7.93 17.37 14.77
C TYR A 140 8.60 18.55 15.43
N PHE A 141 9.90 18.44 15.70
CA PHE A 141 10.65 19.40 16.50
C PHE A 141 11.85 19.96 15.73
N GLN A 142 12.15 21.23 15.97
CA GLN A 142 13.40 21.85 15.55
C GLN A 142 14.49 21.51 16.57
N ASN A 143 15.58 20.89 16.13
CA ASN A 143 16.73 20.51 16.96
C ASN A 143 16.36 19.72 18.24
N PRO A 144 15.65 18.59 18.14
CA PRO A 144 15.23 17.83 19.33
C PRO A 144 16.43 17.22 20.07
N VAL A 145 16.33 17.15 21.40
CA VAL A 145 17.33 16.50 22.27
C VAL A 145 17.22 14.96 22.26
N PHE A 146 16.15 14.42 21.69
CA PHE A 146 15.92 13.00 21.45
C PHE A 146 15.73 12.78 19.94
N HIS A 147 16.11 11.61 19.43
CA HIS A 147 16.09 11.36 17.97
C HIS A 147 14.78 10.76 17.47
N THR A 148 13.97 10.16 18.34
CA THR A 148 12.76 9.40 17.95
C THR A 148 11.60 9.71 18.88
N VAL A 149 10.38 9.70 18.34
CA VAL A 149 9.13 9.68 19.09
C VAL A 149 8.44 8.35 18.91
N ILE A 150 7.69 7.94 19.92
CA ILE A 150 6.77 6.81 19.86
C ILE A 150 5.38 7.26 20.35
N TYR A 151 4.33 6.84 19.66
CA TYR A 151 2.95 7.13 20.03
C TYR A 151 2.04 5.93 19.79
N ARG A 152 0.91 5.90 20.51
CA ARG A 152 -0.09 4.83 20.41
C ARG A 152 -1.20 5.25 19.46
N GLU A 153 -1.61 4.33 18.60
CA GLU A 153 -2.74 4.51 17.69
C GLU A 153 -4.04 4.87 18.43
N THR A 154 -4.28 4.26 19.61
CA THR A 154 -5.44 4.56 20.47
C THR A 154 -5.49 5.99 21.02
N HIS A 155 -4.43 6.78 20.87
CA HIS A 155 -4.37 8.19 21.26
C HIS A 155 -4.19 9.12 20.05
N MET A 156 -4.68 8.70 18.88
CA MET A 156 -4.75 9.52 17.69
C MET A 156 -6.19 9.98 17.41
N ASP A 157 -6.36 11.16 16.83
CA ASP A 157 -7.58 11.56 16.12
C ASP A 157 -7.25 11.49 14.63
N LEU A 158 -7.66 10.42 13.92
CA LEU A 158 -7.33 10.30 12.49
C LEU A 158 -8.15 11.25 11.60
N ASP A 159 -9.12 11.96 12.18
CA ASP A 159 -10.00 12.86 11.46
C ASP A 159 -10.34 14.14 12.26
N PRO A 160 -9.32 14.95 12.62
CA PRO A 160 -9.49 16.12 13.48
C PRO A 160 -10.24 17.26 12.78
N TYR A 161 -10.26 17.26 11.44
CA TYR A 161 -10.91 18.27 10.61
C TYR A 161 -12.29 17.88 10.11
N ARG A 162 -12.90 16.81 10.64
CA ARG A 162 -14.27 16.39 10.30
C ARG A 162 -15.30 17.51 10.35
N HIS A 163 -15.16 18.43 11.31
CA HIS A 163 -16.03 19.60 11.48
C HIS A 163 -15.97 20.62 10.33
N ARG A 164 -14.94 20.56 9.47
CA ARG A 164 -14.77 21.44 8.31
C ARG A 164 -15.46 20.91 7.05
N ARG A 165 -15.94 19.66 7.08
CA ARG A 165 -16.71 19.06 5.98
C ARG A 165 -18.20 19.23 6.31
N SER A 166 -19.00 19.69 5.34
CA SER A 166 -20.44 19.79 5.50
C SER A 166 -21.01 18.39 5.82
N ALA A 167 -21.88 18.32 6.82
CA ALA A 167 -22.35 17.09 7.47
C ALA A 167 -23.35 16.24 6.66
N ASP A 168 -23.18 16.12 5.35
CA ASP A 168 -23.98 15.17 4.56
C ASP A 168 -23.33 13.78 4.66
N VAL A 169 -23.80 13.04 5.66
CA VAL A 169 -23.46 11.64 5.95
C VAL A 169 -23.67 10.81 4.67
N GLY A 170 -22.57 10.37 4.04
CA GLY A 170 -22.58 9.47 2.89
C GLY A 170 -22.29 10.11 1.53
N MET A 171 -22.08 11.42 1.45
CA MET A 171 -21.66 12.08 0.21
C MET A 171 -20.14 12.33 0.23
N CYS A 172 -19.43 11.73 -0.71
CA CYS A 172 -18.06 12.17 -1.01
C CYS A 172 -18.16 13.61 -1.55
N GLY A 173 -17.23 14.48 -1.19
CA GLY A 173 -17.25 15.90 -1.55
C GLY A 173 -17.19 16.21 -3.06
N ASN A 174 -17.36 15.23 -3.95
CA ASN A 174 -17.17 15.37 -5.38
C ASN A 174 -18.06 14.44 -6.23
N ASP A 175 -19.39 14.40 -5.98
CA ASP A 175 -20.34 13.60 -6.80
C ASP A 175 -20.21 13.84 -8.31
N PHE A 176 -19.90 15.08 -8.71
CA PHE A 176 -19.61 15.42 -10.10
C PHE A 176 -18.40 14.63 -10.66
N ALA A 177 -17.34 14.46 -9.85
CA ALA A 177 -16.18 13.67 -10.26
C ALA A 177 -16.55 12.19 -10.35
N ALA A 178 -17.31 11.64 -9.40
CA ALA A 178 -17.75 10.25 -9.44
C ALA A 178 -18.57 9.94 -10.70
N GLU A 179 -19.53 10.81 -11.04
CA GLU A 179 -20.35 10.64 -12.23
C GLU A 179 -19.54 10.82 -13.53
N TRP A 180 -18.65 11.81 -13.60
CA TRP A 180 -17.73 11.96 -14.73
C TRP A 180 -16.85 10.72 -14.91
N MET A 181 -16.27 10.19 -13.82
CA MET A 181 -15.46 8.96 -13.85
C MET A 181 -16.28 7.77 -14.34
N ARG A 182 -17.50 7.59 -13.84
CA ARG A 182 -18.39 6.51 -14.29
C ARG A 182 -18.67 6.60 -15.80
N GLN A 183 -18.99 7.79 -16.31
CA GLN A 183 -19.22 8.00 -17.73
C GLN A 183 -17.98 7.70 -18.58
N GLN A 184 -16.80 8.13 -18.12
CA GLN A 184 -15.53 7.83 -18.79
C GLN A 184 -15.28 6.33 -18.85
N ALA A 185 -15.38 5.62 -17.71
CA ALA A 185 -15.25 4.18 -17.61
C ALA A 185 -16.19 3.39 -18.55
N GLU A 186 -17.42 3.88 -18.74
CA GLU A 186 -18.42 3.26 -19.61
C GLU A 186 -18.23 3.58 -21.11
N SER A 187 -17.51 4.67 -21.42
CA SER A 187 -17.31 5.18 -22.79
C SER A 187 -16.13 4.58 -23.55
N VAL A 188 -15.48 3.56 -22.98
CA VAL A 188 -14.31 2.91 -23.57
C VAL A 188 -14.58 2.46 -25.01
N ILE A 189 -13.63 2.75 -25.90
CA ILE A 189 -13.74 2.34 -27.30
C ILE A 189 -13.08 0.98 -27.47
N ASP A 190 -13.89 -0.06 -27.66
CA ASP A 190 -13.41 -1.43 -27.87
C ASP A 190 -13.21 -1.70 -29.36
N ASP A 191 -11.97 -1.61 -29.84
CA ASP A 191 -11.63 -1.89 -31.24
C ASP A 191 -11.57 -3.40 -31.55
N THR A 192 -11.76 -4.27 -30.54
CA THR A 192 -11.69 -5.73 -30.74
C THR A 192 -13.08 -6.35 -30.96
N PRO A 193 -13.31 -7.08 -32.07
CA PRO A 193 -14.53 -7.86 -32.25
C PRO A 193 -14.46 -9.07 -31.31
N SER A 194 -15.03 -8.94 -30.10
CA SER A 194 -15.09 -10.04 -29.13
C SER A 194 -16.02 -11.17 -29.61
N HIS A 195 -15.48 -12.07 -30.43
CA HIS A 195 -16.13 -13.32 -30.81
C HIS A 195 -16.32 -14.27 -29.61
N ARG A 196 -15.73 -13.97 -28.44
CA ARG A 196 -15.87 -14.75 -27.20
C ARG A 196 -16.97 -14.23 -26.27
N ALA A 197 -17.39 -12.97 -26.40
CA ALA A 197 -18.43 -12.37 -25.55
C ALA A 197 -19.88 -12.74 -25.94
N LYS A 198 -20.11 -13.36 -27.12
CA LYS A 198 -21.45 -13.75 -27.58
C LYS A 198 -22.06 -14.95 -26.85
N ARG A 199 -21.33 -15.64 -25.97
CA ARG A 199 -21.87 -16.81 -25.22
C ARG A 199 -22.40 -16.49 -23.82
N TYR A 200 -22.20 -15.27 -23.33
CA TYR A 200 -22.60 -14.86 -21.97
C TYR A 200 -23.43 -13.56 -21.95
N SER A 201 -23.84 -13.04 -23.11
CA SER A 201 -24.68 -11.83 -23.22
C SER A 201 -26.19 -12.09 -23.05
N ASP A 202 -26.61 -13.31 -22.72
CA ASP A 202 -28.03 -13.68 -22.63
C ASP A 202 -28.55 -13.91 -21.19
N TRP A 203 -27.76 -13.53 -20.18
CA TRP A 203 -28.24 -13.41 -18.80
C TRP A 203 -28.30 -11.94 -18.40
N LYS A 204 -29.21 -11.20 -19.02
CA LYS A 204 -29.73 -9.96 -18.44
C LYS A 204 -30.86 -10.33 -17.48
N GLU A 205 -30.62 -10.20 -16.19
CA GLU A 205 -31.66 -10.24 -15.18
C GLU A 205 -32.72 -9.16 -15.48
N SER A 206 -33.95 -9.60 -15.70
CA SER A 206 -35.13 -8.74 -15.58
C SER A 206 -35.49 -8.62 -14.09
N PRO A 207 -35.86 -7.43 -13.57
CA PRO A 207 -36.17 -7.22 -12.15
C PRO A 207 -37.41 -7.95 -11.59
N HIS A 208 -38.03 -8.86 -12.35
CA HIS A 208 -39.33 -9.47 -12.01
C HIS A 208 -39.39 -10.97 -12.33
N ARG A 209 -38.61 -11.79 -11.62
CA ARG A 209 -38.93 -13.23 -11.45
C ARG A 209 -38.61 -13.69 -10.03
N LYS A 210 -39.44 -13.23 -9.09
CA LYS A 210 -39.31 -13.55 -7.66
C LYS A 210 -39.98 -14.87 -7.25
N TYR A 211 -40.72 -15.56 -8.12
CA TYR A 211 -41.35 -16.85 -7.78
C TYR A 211 -41.56 -17.73 -9.04
N THR A 212 -40.73 -18.76 -9.23
CA THR A 212 -41.04 -19.91 -10.10
C THR A 212 -40.63 -21.22 -9.42
N ALA A 213 -41.45 -22.25 -9.62
CA ALA A 213 -41.47 -23.53 -8.91
C ALA A 213 -40.26 -24.46 -9.17
N ASP A 214 -39.31 -24.05 -10.01
CA ASP A 214 -38.05 -24.78 -10.26
C ASP A 214 -36.99 -24.58 -9.16
N SER A 215 -37.31 -23.79 -8.13
CA SER A 215 -36.48 -23.56 -6.93
C SER A 215 -36.48 -24.73 -5.93
N ASN A 216 -37.14 -25.85 -6.24
CA ASN A 216 -37.34 -26.98 -5.32
C ASN A 216 -36.66 -28.30 -5.73
N SER A 217 -35.66 -28.29 -6.61
CA SER A 217 -34.79 -29.47 -6.77
C SER A 217 -33.53 -29.33 -5.91
N ASN A 218 -33.58 -29.93 -4.72
CA ASN A 218 -32.41 -30.18 -3.88
C ASN A 218 -31.38 -31.00 -4.65
N ASP A 219 -30.26 -30.38 -4.97
CA ASP A 219 -29.07 -31.08 -5.46
C ASP A 219 -27.86 -30.49 -4.73
N ASP A 220 -27.44 -31.18 -3.67
CA ASP A 220 -26.33 -30.86 -2.79
C ASP A 220 -25.00 -30.78 -3.57
N LYS A 221 -24.64 -29.58 -4.01
CA LYS A 221 -23.32 -29.30 -4.60
C LYS A 221 -22.42 -28.64 -3.56
N ARG A 222 -21.64 -29.49 -2.91
CA ARG A 222 -20.41 -29.21 -2.13
C ARG A 222 -19.75 -27.87 -2.52
N GLU A 223 -19.74 -26.91 -1.60
CA GLU A 223 -19.10 -25.59 -1.75
C GLU A 223 -17.62 -25.74 -2.17
N ARG A 224 -17.30 -25.28 -3.38
CA ARG A 224 -15.92 -25.18 -3.85
C ARG A 224 -15.24 -24.02 -3.13
N ARG A 225 -14.42 -24.33 -2.12
CA ARG A 225 -13.41 -23.39 -1.61
C ARG A 225 -12.43 -23.06 -2.74
N SER A 226 -12.52 -21.86 -3.31
CA SER A 226 -11.59 -21.35 -4.31
C SER A 226 -10.61 -20.38 -3.64
N THR A 227 -9.50 -20.87 -3.09
CA THR A 227 -8.36 -19.96 -2.85
C THR A 227 -8.01 -19.25 -4.16
N ILE A 228 -7.62 -17.97 -4.15
CA ILE A 228 -7.15 -17.24 -5.35
C ILE A 228 -6.07 -18.05 -6.11
N GLY A 229 -5.40 -18.97 -5.41
CA GLY A 229 -4.44 -19.90 -5.94
C GLY A 229 -3.04 -19.32 -5.78
N GLU A 230 -2.10 -19.80 -6.60
CA GLU A 230 -0.73 -19.31 -6.57
C GLU A 230 -0.60 -17.88 -7.11
N ARG A 231 -1.52 -17.45 -8.00
CA ARG A 231 -1.55 -16.13 -8.62
C ARG A 231 -2.43 -15.16 -7.84
N ASN A 232 -1.95 -14.76 -6.67
CA ASN A 232 -2.69 -13.92 -5.72
C ASN A 232 -2.07 -12.54 -5.49
N THR A 233 -1.01 -12.20 -6.22
CA THR A 233 -0.22 -10.99 -5.95
C THR A 233 -0.48 -9.93 -7.02
N CYS A 234 -0.89 -8.74 -6.57
CA CYS A 234 -1.05 -7.52 -7.37
C CYS A 234 0.27 -6.73 -7.37
N TYR A 235 0.87 -6.58 -8.54
CA TYR A 235 2.14 -5.87 -8.71
C TYR A 235 1.90 -4.37 -8.90
N LEU A 236 2.55 -3.54 -8.09
CA LEU A 236 2.32 -2.11 -7.99
C LEU A 236 3.44 -1.31 -8.67
N TYR A 237 3.05 -0.23 -9.34
CA TYR A 237 3.95 0.88 -9.69
C TYR A 237 3.68 2.08 -8.80
N LEU A 238 4.65 2.46 -7.97
CA LEU A 238 4.51 3.60 -7.04
C LEU A 238 5.37 4.78 -7.46
N ARG A 239 4.78 5.97 -7.46
CA ARG A 239 5.45 7.21 -7.85
C ARG A 239 5.36 8.27 -6.78
N ALA A 240 6.42 9.06 -6.62
CA ALA A 240 6.40 10.31 -5.85
C ALA A 240 6.49 11.48 -6.81
N ASP A 241 5.56 12.44 -6.70
CA ASP A 241 5.60 13.64 -7.51
C ASP A 241 6.64 14.67 -7.02
N PRO A 242 6.93 15.73 -7.81
CA PRO A 242 7.92 16.74 -7.41
C PRO A 242 7.58 17.47 -6.10
N ILE A 243 6.29 17.57 -5.76
CA ILE A 243 5.82 18.27 -4.57
C ILE A 243 6.08 17.43 -3.31
N LEU A 244 5.86 16.12 -3.39
CA LEU A 244 6.25 15.19 -2.33
C LEU A 244 7.76 15.15 -2.15
N TRP A 245 8.52 15.09 -3.25
CA TRP A 245 9.99 15.16 -3.19
C TRP A 245 10.48 16.42 -2.48
N GLU A 246 10.01 17.61 -2.90
CA GLU A 246 10.36 18.89 -2.28
C GLU A 246 10.01 18.93 -0.79
N TYR A 247 8.81 18.43 -0.42
CA TYR A 247 8.40 18.37 0.98
C TYR A 247 9.34 17.48 1.81
N VAL A 248 9.63 16.27 1.35
CA VAL A 248 10.51 15.33 2.06
C VAL A 248 11.92 15.90 2.20
N LYS A 249 12.45 16.47 1.10
CA LYS A 249 13.81 17.00 1.04
C LYS A 249 14.01 18.24 1.91
N GLU A 250 13.06 19.16 1.90
CA GLU A 250 13.27 20.51 2.44
C GLU A 250 12.51 20.79 3.76
N LYS A 251 11.39 20.11 4.01
CA LYS A 251 10.46 20.49 5.11
C LYS A 251 10.20 19.39 6.12
N LYS A 252 10.04 18.14 5.67
CA LYS A 252 9.52 17.04 6.48
C LYS A 252 10.32 16.78 7.75
N PHE A 253 11.62 17.02 7.75
CA PHE A 253 12.51 16.72 8.89
C PHE A 253 13.11 17.96 9.55
N ASN A 254 12.53 19.14 9.32
CA ASN A 254 13.06 20.43 9.79
C ASN A 254 14.55 20.66 9.46
N MET A 255 15.04 19.98 8.42
CA MET A 255 16.39 20.08 7.90
C MET A 255 16.37 19.68 6.43
N LYS A 256 17.34 20.20 5.66
CA LYS A 256 17.52 19.82 4.26
C LYS A 256 18.23 18.47 4.17
N LEU A 257 17.62 17.53 3.45
CA LEU A 257 18.19 16.22 3.17
C LEU A 257 19.00 16.23 1.86
N THR A 258 19.93 15.27 1.76
CA THR A 258 20.59 14.95 0.48
C THR A 258 19.62 14.21 -0.44
N ASP A 259 19.91 14.16 -1.75
CA ASP A 259 19.05 13.46 -2.71
C ASP A 259 18.96 11.96 -2.41
N ALA A 260 20.10 11.33 -2.14
CA ALA A 260 20.17 9.92 -1.74
C ALA A 260 19.31 9.65 -0.49
N ARG A 261 19.40 10.53 0.52
CA ARG A 261 18.59 10.38 1.73
C ARG A 261 17.11 10.59 1.46
N THR A 262 16.76 11.58 0.65
CA THR A 262 15.36 11.86 0.28
C THR A 262 14.75 10.65 -0.44
N GLN A 263 15.50 10.04 -1.36
CA GLN A 263 15.10 8.81 -2.04
C GLN A 263 14.89 7.65 -1.06
N GLU A 264 15.81 7.39 -0.13
CA GLU A 264 15.64 6.36 0.90
C GLU A 264 14.36 6.58 1.74
N GLU A 265 14.09 7.82 2.16
CA GLU A 265 12.89 8.16 2.94
C GLU A 265 11.60 7.93 2.16
N ILE A 266 11.58 8.22 0.85
CA ILE A 266 10.43 7.98 -0.02
C ILE A 266 10.21 6.48 -0.25
N LEU A 267 11.29 5.71 -0.44
CA LEU A 267 11.19 4.26 -0.59
C LEU A 267 10.74 3.57 0.70
N ALA A 268 11.23 4.01 1.86
CA ALA A 268 10.73 3.55 3.16
C ALA A 268 9.25 3.91 3.37
N PHE A 269 8.85 5.10 2.92
CA PHE A 269 7.45 5.52 2.93
C PHE A 269 6.58 4.60 2.06
N PHE A 270 6.97 4.30 0.82
CA PHE A 270 6.25 3.34 -0.04
C PHE A 270 6.18 1.97 0.61
N ALA A 271 7.30 1.48 1.16
CA ALA A 271 7.36 0.18 1.79
C ALA A 271 6.36 0.06 2.95
N SER A 272 6.31 1.09 3.80
CA SER A 272 5.39 1.17 4.93
C SER A 272 3.92 1.18 4.49
N HIS A 273 3.60 1.86 3.38
CA HIS A 273 2.23 1.91 2.83
C HIS A 273 1.80 0.55 2.26
N VAL A 274 2.66 -0.09 1.48
CA VAL A 274 2.38 -1.43 0.94
C VAL A 274 2.29 -2.45 2.06
N SER A 275 3.17 -2.41 3.06
CA SER A 275 3.12 -3.29 4.23
C SER A 275 1.77 -3.19 4.96
N ALA A 276 1.26 -1.97 5.19
CA ALA A 276 -0.05 -1.77 5.81
C ALA A 276 -1.20 -2.34 4.96
N VAL A 277 -1.20 -2.08 3.63
CA VAL A 277 -2.19 -2.67 2.71
C VAL A 277 -2.14 -4.19 2.72
N LYS A 278 -0.94 -4.79 2.66
CA LYS A 278 -0.78 -6.26 2.74
C LYS A 278 -1.40 -6.81 4.02
N ASN A 279 -1.18 -6.15 5.16
CA ASN A 279 -1.73 -6.59 6.44
C ASN A 279 -3.26 -6.54 6.50
N ILE A 280 -3.90 -5.60 5.79
CA ILE A 280 -5.36 -5.51 5.68
C ILE A 280 -5.90 -6.58 4.71
N TYR A 281 -5.38 -6.62 3.48
CA TYR A 281 -5.94 -7.45 2.42
C TYR A 281 -5.62 -8.94 2.53
N SER A 282 -4.42 -9.29 3.00
CA SER A 282 -4.00 -10.71 3.05
C SER A 282 -4.75 -11.51 4.12
N LYS A 283 -5.14 -10.86 5.22
CA LYS A 283 -5.99 -11.46 6.28
C LYS A 283 -7.47 -11.46 5.93
N THR A 284 -7.89 -10.66 4.94
CA THR A 284 -9.30 -10.48 4.61
C THR A 284 -9.84 -11.69 3.83
N GLU A 285 -10.98 -12.19 4.27
CA GLU A 285 -11.78 -13.17 3.54
C GLU A 285 -12.88 -12.47 2.73
N PHE A 286 -12.60 -12.23 1.46
CA PHE A 286 -13.55 -11.69 0.51
C PHE A 286 -14.60 -12.77 0.19
N ARG A 287 -15.87 -12.47 0.47
CA ARG A 287 -17.00 -13.35 0.18
C ARG A 287 -18.22 -12.57 -0.28
N THR A 288 -19.05 -13.20 -1.09
CA THR A 288 -20.39 -12.67 -1.41
C THR A 288 -21.37 -12.84 -0.24
N TYR A 289 -22.45 -12.07 -0.27
CA TYR A 289 -23.53 -12.18 0.74
C TYR A 289 -24.10 -13.58 0.88
N ASP A 290 -24.25 -14.28 -0.24
CA ASP A 290 -24.78 -15.65 -0.30
C ASP A 290 -23.74 -16.73 -0.03
N GLY A 291 -22.47 -16.36 0.16
CA GLY A 291 -21.35 -17.29 0.35
C GLY A 291 -20.98 -18.10 -0.89
N SER A 292 -21.59 -17.85 -2.05
CA SER A 292 -21.35 -18.61 -3.29
C SER A 292 -19.92 -18.45 -3.81
N MET A 293 -19.29 -17.31 -3.54
CA MET A 293 -17.91 -17.01 -3.91
C MET A 293 -17.11 -16.60 -2.68
N ARG A 294 -15.87 -17.07 -2.62
CA ARG A 294 -14.93 -16.77 -1.54
C ARG A 294 -13.51 -16.75 -2.07
N TYR A 295 -12.75 -15.72 -1.70
CA TYR A 295 -11.35 -15.53 -2.03
C TYR A 295 -10.57 -15.07 -0.79
N ILE A 296 -9.37 -15.63 -0.60
CA ILE A 296 -8.46 -15.28 0.50
C ILE A 296 -7.05 -15.07 -0.02
N GLY A 297 -6.27 -14.25 0.70
CA GLY A 297 -4.85 -14.12 0.47
C GLY A 297 -4.47 -13.19 -0.68
N VAL A 298 -5.25 -12.14 -0.96
CA VAL A 298 -4.82 -11.07 -1.86
C VAL A 298 -3.53 -10.46 -1.30
N ASP A 299 -2.48 -10.39 -2.12
CA ASP A 299 -1.19 -9.81 -1.73
C ASP A 299 -0.75 -8.70 -2.68
N PHE A 300 0.21 -7.89 -2.24
CA PHE A 300 0.74 -6.76 -2.99
C PHE A 300 2.26 -6.72 -2.94
N VAL A 301 2.91 -6.38 -4.05
CA VAL A 301 4.35 -6.12 -4.11
C VAL A 301 4.64 -4.91 -4.98
N VAL A 302 5.69 -4.17 -4.67
CA VAL A 302 6.16 -3.05 -5.49
C VAL A 302 7.08 -3.59 -6.59
N GLN A 303 6.64 -3.52 -7.83
CA GLN A 303 7.43 -3.94 -9.00
C GLN A 303 8.29 -2.79 -9.53
N ARG A 304 7.74 -1.57 -9.53
CA ARG A 304 8.45 -0.40 -10.03
C ARG A 304 8.26 0.78 -9.08
N THR A 305 9.30 1.60 -8.97
CA THR A 305 9.21 2.92 -8.32
C THR A 305 9.70 4.01 -9.25
N SER A 306 9.21 5.23 -9.09
CA SER A 306 9.80 6.41 -9.74
C SER A 306 9.64 7.63 -8.86
N ILE A 307 10.65 8.49 -8.85
CA ILE A 307 10.68 9.70 -8.03
C ILE A 307 10.89 10.89 -8.96
N MET A 308 9.87 11.73 -9.05
CA MET A 308 9.89 12.94 -9.84
C MET A 308 10.45 14.09 -8.99
N THR A 309 11.34 14.89 -9.57
CA THR A 309 11.92 16.09 -8.95
C THR A 309 11.56 17.32 -9.77
N LEU A 310 11.72 18.52 -9.20
CA LEU A 310 11.48 19.76 -9.96
C LEU A 310 12.38 19.85 -11.19
N GLU A 311 13.63 19.42 -11.05
CA GLU A 311 14.64 19.43 -12.11
C GLU A 311 14.27 18.45 -13.23
N ASN A 312 13.93 17.21 -12.87
CA ASN A 312 13.67 16.16 -13.86
C ASN A 312 12.30 16.26 -14.54
N GLN A 313 11.39 17.07 -13.98
CA GLN A 313 10.14 17.48 -14.60
C GLN A 313 10.25 18.84 -15.31
N PHE A 314 11.46 19.40 -15.40
CA PHE A 314 11.76 20.67 -16.05
C PHE A 314 10.90 21.84 -15.53
N CYS A 315 10.53 21.79 -14.25
CA CYS A 315 9.66 22.80 -13.63
C CYS A 315 10.32 24.19 -13.66
N GLY A 316 9.56 25.20 -14.06
CA GLY A 316 10.06 26.57 -14.24
C GLY A 316 10.69 26.83 -15.62
N THR A 317 10.66 25.85 -16.53
CA THR A 317 11.08 26.01 -17.93
C THR A 317 9.90 25.89 -18.90
N SER A 318 10.12 26.15 -20.19
CA SER A 318 9.11 25.93 -21.24
C SER A 318 8.81 24.45 -21.50
N GLN A 319 9.61 23.53 -20.99
CA GLN A 319 9.44 22.07 -21.12
C GLN A 319 8.80 21.44 -19.88
N ALA A 320 8.33 22.24 -18.92
CA ALA A 320 7.73 21.76 -17.68
C ALA A 320 6.58 20.78 -17.94
N THR A 321 6.61 19.64 -17.25
CA THR A 321 5.50 18.67 -17.33
C THR A 321 4.29 19.14 -16.52
N SER A 322 3.13 18.56 -16.76
CA SER A 322 1.90 18.88 -16.02
C SER A 322 2.00 18.61 -14.52
N TYR A 323 2.93 17.73 -14.08
CA TYR A 323 3.22 17.48 -12.67
C TYR A 323 3.81 18.70 -11.94
N CYS A 324 4.28 19.73 -12.65
CA CYS A 324 4.77 20.97 -12.05
C CYS A 324 3.63 21.92 -11.61
N ASN A 325 2.40 21.76 -12.13
CA ASN A 325 1.29 22.64 -11.78
C ASN A 325 0.87 22.41 -10.32
N ARG A 326 1.12 23.37 -9.42
CA ARG A 326 0.79 23.27 -7.99
C ARG A 326 -0.71 23.28 -7.67
N ASN A 327 -1.53 23.83 -8.56
CA ASN A 327 -2.97 24.05 -8.33
C ASN A 327 -3.87 23.07 -9.14
N ILE A 328 -3.32 21.94 -9.55
CA ILE A 328 -4.10 20.90 -10.22
C ILE A 328 -5.12 20.29 -9.25
N ASP A 329 -6.38 20.18 -9.68
CA ASP A 329 -7.41 19.51 -8.89
C ASP A 329 -7.21 17.99 -8.88
N VAL A 330 -7.86 17.34 -7.91
CA VAL A 330 -7.71 15.91 -7.65
C VAL A 330 -8.08 15.04 -8.87
N THR A 331 -9.12 15.41 -9.61
CA THR A 331 -9.60 14.65 -10.78
C THR A 331 -8.63 14.76 -11.93
N ASN A 332 -8.15 15.98 -12.23
CA ASN A 332 -7.13 16.17 -13.26
C ASN A 332 -5.80 15.52 -12.87
N PHE A 333 -5.42 15.51 -11.59
CA PHE A 333 -4.20 14.85 -11.13
C PHE A 333 -4.27 13.32 -11.31
N LEU A 334 -5.41 12.70 -11.00
CA LEU A 334 -5.65 11.28 -11.31
C LEU A 334 -5.61 11.03 -12.83
N ASN A 335 -6.23 11.91 -13.62
CA ASN A 335 -6.23 11.80 -15.07
C ASN A 335 -4.79 11.87 -15.63
N LEU A 336 -3.92 12.73 -15.10
CA LEU A 336 -2.50 12.78 -15.47
C LEU A 336 -1.78 11.44 -15.23
N ASN A 337 -2.02 10.79 -14.09
CA ASN A 337 -1.46 9.45 -13.82
C ASN A 337 -1.99 8.42 -14.84
N SER A 338 -3.24 8.58 -15.27
CA SER A 338 -3.94 7.68 -16.19
C SER A 338 -3.51 7.82 -17.65
N LEU A 339 -2.89 8.93 -18.05
CA LEU A 339 -2.39 9.13 -19.43
C LEU A 339 -1.19 8.24 -19.77
N ASP A 340 -0.46 7.75 -18.76
CA ASP A 340 0.66 6.85 -18.95
C ASP A 340 0.19 5.41 -19.23
N HIS A 341 1.08 4.60 -19.84
CA HIS A 341 0.83 3.20 -20.15
C HIS A 341 1.20 2.28 -18.97
N HIS A 342 0.20 1.66 -18.33
CA HIS A 342 0.38 0.89 -17.09
C HIS A 342 0.07 -0.60 -17.21
N ASP A 343 0.02 -1.14 -18.42
CA ASP A 343 -0.29 -2.56 -18.69
C ASP A 343 0.62 -3.59 -18.00
N GLU A 344 1.83 -3.18 -17.62
CA GLU A 344 2.76 -4.05 -16.91
C GLU A 344 2.32 -4.28 -15.46
N PHE A 345 1.51 -3.39 -14.90
CA PHE A 345 1.18 -3.38 -13.48
C PHE A 345 -0.28 -3.73 -13.23
N CYS A 346 -0.52 -4.33 -12.06
CA CYS A 346 -1.87 -4.50 -11.56
C CYS A 346 -2.51 -3.16 -11.22
N LEU A 347 -1.77 -2.29 -10.53
CA LEU A 347 -2.17 -0.91 -10.21
C LEU A 347 -0.97 0.05 -10.25
N ALA A 348 -1.23 1.31 -10.60
CA ALA A 348 -0.23 2.38 -10.63
C ALA A 348 -0.68 3.61 -9.83
N TYR A 349 0.10 3.99 -8.82
CA TYR A 349 -0.23 5.07 -7.89
C TYR A 349 0.79 6.20 -7.89
N VAL A 350 0.29 7.43 -7.72
CA VAL A 350 1.11 8.62 -7.45
C VAL A 350 0.80 9.14 -6.05
N PHE A 351 1.83 9.24 -5.22
CA PHE A 351 1.80 9.92 -3.94
C PHE A 351 2.26 11.38 -4.10
N THR A 352 1.59 12.29 -3.41
CA THR A 352 1.84 13.72 -3.48
C THR A 352 1.72 14.42 -2.12
N PHE A 353 2.18 15.67 -2.05
CA PHE A 353 1.96 16.59 -0.91
C PHE A 353 1.13 17.80 -1.35
N ARG A 354 -0.01 17.54 -2.00
CA ARG A 354 -0.96 18.55 -2.51
C ARG A 354 -2.23 18.56 -1.68
N ASP A 355 -2.59 19.73 -1.15
CA ASP A 355 -3.79 19.87 -0.34
C ASP A 355 -5.00 20.06 -1.26
N PHE A 356 -5.76 19.00 -1.47
CA PHE A 356 -6.90 19.02 -2.38
C PHE A 356 -8.13 19.64 -1.70
N THR A 357 -9.03 20.17 -2.53
CA THR A 357 -10.23 20.85 -2.05
C THR A 357 -11.12 19.90 -1.24
N LYS A 358 -11.85 20.48 -0.28
CA LYS A 358 -12.79 19.78 0.63
C LYS A 358 -12.14 18.66 1.48
N GLY A 359 -10.82 18.68 1.61
CA GLY A 359 -10.07 17.71 2.43
C GLY A 359 -9.99 16.32 1.80
N THR A 360 -9.96 16.26 0.47
CA THR A 360 -9.83 15.00 -0.28
C THR A 360 -8.42 14.44 -0.12
N LEU A 361 -8.30 13.21 0.37
CA LEU A 361 -7.01 12.56 0.63
C LEU A 361 -6.53 11.62 -0.48
N GLY A 362 -7.44 11.16 -1.35
CA GLY A 362 -7.14 10.25 -2.43
C GLY A 362 -8.25 10.25 -3.48
N LEU A 363 -7.96 9.61 -4.61
CA LEU A 363 -8.94 9.31 -5.66
C LEU A 363 -8.43 8.14 -6.51
N ALA A 364 -9.32 7.21 -6.85
CA ALA A 364 -9.00 6.05 -7.68
C ALA A 364 -10.15 5.65 -8.60
N TRP A 365 -9.82 5.06 -9.74
CA TRP A 365 -10.82 4.50 -10.64
C TRP A 365 -11.47 3.25 -10.04
N VAL A 366 -12.80 3.24 -9.99
CA VAL A 366 -13.54 2.13 -9.39
C VAL A 366 -13.54 0.92 -10.32
N GLY A 367 -13.17 -0.25 -9.80
CA GLY A 367 -13.25 -1.52 -10.51
C GLY A 367 -14.70 -1.93 -10.80
N SER A 368 -14.91 -2.74 -11.83
CA SER A 368 -16.24 -3.27 -12.16
C SER A 368 -16.17 -4.76 -12.47
N ASP A 369 -17.22 -5.48 -12.07
CA ASP A 369 -17.48 -6.87 -12.43
C ASP A 369 -18.18 -6.99 -13.79
N SER A 370 -18.29 -5.89 -14.53
CA SER A 370 -18.90 -5.81 -15.85
C SER A 370 -17.88 -5.41 -16.93
N ARG A 371 -18.37 -4.95 -18.09
CA ARG A 371 -17.51 -4.44 -19.18
C ARG A 371 -16.95 -3.05 -18.92
N ALA A 372 -17.48 -2.31 -17.93
CA ALA A 372 -16.98 -0.96 -17.62
C ALA A 372 -15.49 -1.01 -17.29
N ALA A 373 -14.72 -0.07 -17.83
CA ALA A 373 -13.28 0.00 -17.61
C ALA A 373 -12.95 0.55 -16.22
N GLY A 374 -11.83 0.12 -15.63
CA GLY A 374 -11.32 0.69 -14.38
C GLY A 374 -10.90 -0.36 -13.38
N GLY A 375 -10.05 0.08 -12.45
CA GLY A 375 -9.59 -0.71 -11.32
C GLY A 375 -8.50 -1.72 -11.68
N VAL A 376 -8.39 -2.75 -10.85
CA VAL A 376 -7.33 -3.77 -10.97
C VAL A 376 -7.27 -4.40 -12.36
N CYS A 377 -6.05 -4.55 -12.88
CA CYS A 377 -5.77 -5.20 -14.16
C CYS A 377 -6.41 -4.55 -15.41
N GLU A 378 -6.87 -3.31 -15.31
CA GLU A 378 -7.34 -2.58 -16.47
C GLU A 378 -6.18 -2.27 -17.43
N ARG A 379 -6.45 -2.35 -18.74
CA ARG A 379 -5.47 -2.13 -19.80
C ARG A 379 -5.56 -0.72 -20.36
N HIS A 380 -4.50 -0.28 -21.02
CA HIS A 380 -4.44 0.97 -21.76
C HIS A 380 -5.39 0.92 -22.96
N LYS A 381 -6.38 1.81 -22.98
CA LYS A 381 -7.47 1.83 -23.97
C LYS A 381 -7.79 3.25 -24.38
N ASP A 382 -8.51 3.39 -25.50
CA ASP A 382 -8.91 4.69 -26.02
C ASP A 382 -10.28 5.14 -25.50
N TYR A 383 -10.38 6.43 -25.20
CA TYR A 383 -11.58 7.09 -24.71
C TYR A 383 -11.91 8.31 -25.57
N PRO A 384 -13.20 8.62 -25.77
CA PRO A 384 -13.62 9.84 -26.43
C PRO A 384 -13.47 11.04 -25.49
N GLU A 385 -12.63 12.01 -25.84
CA GLU A 385 -12.43 13.24 -25.07
C GLU A 385 -12.30 14.44 -26.02
N GLY A 386 -13.17 15.44 -25.86
CA GLY A 386 -13.14 16.67 -26.66
C GLY A 386 -13.24 16.46 -28.18
N GLY A 387 -13.91 15.39 -28.62
CA GLY A 387 -14.00 15.01 -30.04
C GLY A 387 -12.78 14.27 -30.60
N SER A 388 -11.76 13.99 -29.77
CA SER A 388 -10.58 13.20 -30.10
C SER A 388 -10.55 11.88 -29.33
N ARG A 389 -9.67 10.96 -29.75
CA ARG A 389 -9.35 9.74 -28.98
C ARG A 389 -8.16 10.02 -28.08
N VAL A 390 -8.29 9.70 -26.80
CA VAL A 390 -7.21 9.82 -25.81
C VAL A 390 -7.03 8.46 -25.15
N SER A 391 -5.81 7.92 -25.23
CA SER A 391 -5.46 6.64 -24.61
C SER A 391 -5.19 6.82 -23.13
N LYS A 392 -5.79 5.97 -22.28
CA LYS A 392 -5.67 6.01 -20.81
C LYS A 392 -5.60 4.61 -20.22
N SER A 393 -4.85 4.46 -19.13
CA SER A 393 -4.89 3.30 -18.24
C SER A 393 -5.69 3.67 -16.99
N LEU A 394 -6.81 2.99 -16.76
CA LEU A 394 -7.69 3.26 -15.60
C LEU A 394 -7.43 2.31 -14.42
N ASN A 395 -6.26 1.65 -14.38
CA ASN A 395 -5.75 0.89 -13.24
C ASN A 395 -4.93 1.79 -12.29
N THR A 396 -5.43 3.01 -12.05
CA THR A 396 -4.68 4.07 -11.40
C THR A 396 -5.39 4.64 -10.17
N GLY A 397 -4.58 5.21 -9.27
CA GLY A 397 -5.03 5.98 -8.12
C GLY A 397 -4.01 7.03 -7.68
N ILE A 398 -4.42 7.91 -6.79
CA ILE A 398 -3.56 8.94 -6.19
C ILE A 398 -3.82 9.05 -4.70
N VAL A 399 -2.80 9.41 -3.93
CA VAL A 399 -2.90 9.66 -2.48
C VAL A 399 -2.10 10.90 -2.13
N THR A 400 -2.68 11.79 -1.33
CA THR A 400 -1.96 12.93 -0.74
C THR A 400 -1.69 12.71 0.73
N VAL A 401 -0.56 13.24 1.20
CA VAL A 401 -0.12 13.17 2.60
C VAL A 401 -0.26 14.51 3.34
N ILE A 402 -1.14 15.39 2.87
CA ILE A 402 -1.51 16.66 3.50
C ILE A 402 -3.03 16.85 3.45
N ASN A 403 -3.58 17.45 4.50
CA ASN A 403 -4.98 17.83 4.57
C ASN A 403 -5.15 19.11 5.40
N TYR A 404 -5.88 20.09 4.87
CA TYR A 404 -6.14 21.38 5.54
C TYR A 404 -4.86 22.06 6.07
N GLY A 405 -3.80 22.03 5.27
CA GLY A 405 -2.51 22.64 5.57
C GLY A 405 -1.64 21.85 6.55
N LYS A 406 -2.03 20.65 6.96
CA LYS A 406 -1.29 19.82 7.90
C LYS A 406 -0.91 18.48 7.30
N ALA A 407 0.36 18.10 7.46
CA ALA A 407 0.83 16.78 7.09
C ALA A 407 0.06 15.72 7.87
N VAL A 408 -0.39 14.68 7.19
CA VAL A 408 -1.10 13.56 7.83
C VAL A 408 -0.09 12.53 8.36
N PRO A 409 -0.32 11.91 9.53
CA PRO A 409 0.52 10.82 10.00
C PRO A 409 0.48 9.62 9.04
N ALA A 410 1.53 8.79 9.08
CA ALA A 410 1.65 7.61 8.21
C ALA A 410 0.41 6.70 8.29
N ARG A 411 -0.19 6.56 9.48
CA ARG A 411 -1.38 5.72 9.68
C ARG A 411 -2.60 6.21 8.87
N VAL A 412 -2.83 7.52 8.83
CA VAL A 412 -3.94 8.10 8.07
C VAL A 412 -3.74 7.83 6.57
N SER A 413 -2.55 8.11 6.04
CA SER A 413 -2.27 7.90 4.62
C SER A 413 -2.21 6.42 4.22
N GLN A 414 -1.85 5.51 5.13
CA GLN A 414 -1.93 4.06 4.93
C GLN A 414 -3.38 3.60 4.77
N LEU A 415 -4.29 4.06 5.64
CA LEU A 415 -5.73 3.75 5.53
C LEU A 415 -6.34 4.38 4.27
N THR A 416 -5.97 5.62 3.94
CA THR A 416 -6.37 6.25 2.67
C THR A 416 -5.91 5.39 1.48
N PHE A 417 -4.65 4.96 1.45
CA PHE A 417 -4.15 4.15 0.35
C PHE A 417 -4.90 2.82 0.22
N ALA A 418 -5.19 2.15 1.34
CA ALA A 418 -6.00 0.93 1.35
C ALA A 418 -7.46 1.18 0.90
N HIS A 419 -8.06 2.30 1.28
CA HIS A 419 -9.38 2.73 0.80
C HIS A 419 -9.41 2.93 -0.72
N GLU A 420 -8.43 3.65 -1.27
CA GLU A 420 -8.34 3.87 -2.72
C GLU A 420 -8.14 2.55 -3.48
N ILE A 421 -7.35 1.61 -2.94
CA ILE A 421 -7.23 0.28 -3.53
C ILE A 421 -8.57 -0.45 -3.44
N GLY A 422 -9.36 -0.24 -2.37
CA GLY A 422 -10.71 -0.81 -2.24
C GLY A 422 -11.63 -0.39 -3.38
N HIS A 423 -11.54 0.88 -3.81
CA HIS A 423 -12.18 1.35 -5.03
C HIS A 423 -11.66 0.63 -6.28
N ASN A 424 -10.35 0.48 -6.45
CA ASN A 424 -9.81 -0.26 -7.60
C ASN A 424 -10.26 -1.73 -7.63
N PHE A 425 -10.53 -2.33 -6.47
CA PHE A 425 -11.13 -3.67 -6.36
C PHE A 425 -12.66 -3.66 -6.49
N GLY A 426 -13.28 -2.51 -6.74
CA GLY A 426 -14.68 -2.34 -7.12
C GLY A 426 -15.64 -2.06 -5.97
N SER A 427 -15.14 -1.82 -4.76
CA SER A 427 -16.03 -1.38 -3.68
C SER A 427 -16.43 0.08 -3.88
N PRO A 428 -17.73 0.42 -3.92
CA PRO A 428 -18.16 1.79 -3.67
C PRO A 428 -17.96 2.14 -2.18
N HIS A 429 -18.32 3.37 -1.82
CA HIS A 429 -18.39 3.75 -0.42
C HIS A 429 -19.45 2.97 0.35
N ASP A 430 -19.13 2.66 1.61
CA ASP A 430 -20.07 2.07 2.54
C ASP A 430 -21.19 3.05 2.90
N SER A 431 -22.42 2.55 2.87
CA SER A 431 -23.61 3.28 3.26
C SER A 431 -24.59 2.38 4.01
N GLY A 432 -25.48 3.00 4.79
CA GLY A 432 -26.46 2.30 5.60
C GLY A 432 -25.89 1.64 6.87
N PRO A 433 -26.75 1.24 7.82
CA PRO A 433 -26.34 0.83 9.16
C PRO A 433 -25.62 -0.53 9.22
N SER A 434 -25.64 -1.32 8.14
CA SER A 434 -24.88 -2.58 8.07
C SER A 434 -23.42 -2.41 7.68
N CYS A 435 -23.09 -1.32 6.98
CA CYS A 435 -21.78 -1.13 6.39
C CYS A 435 -21.12 0.18 6.85
N ALA A 436 -21.90 1.12 7.39
CA ALA A 436 -21.42 2.31 8.08
C ALA A 436 -22.15 2.43 9.44
N PRO A 437 -21.80 1.61 10.43
CA PRO A 437 -22.56 1.51 11.68
C PRO A 437 -22.32 2.68 12.65
N TYR A 438 -21.25 3.47 12.50
CA TYR A 438 -20.94 4.57 13.43
C TYR A 438 -22.08 5.60 13.48
N GLY A 439 -22.41 6.07 14.69
CA GLY A 439 -23.51 7.00 14.91
C GLY A 439 -24.90 6.37 14.82
N THR A 440 -25.00 5.05 14.70
CA THR A 440 -26.27 4.30 14.78
C THR A 440 -26.45 3.65 16.15
N ASN A 441 -27.65 3.11 16.42
CA ASN A 441 -27.95 2.39 17.67
C ASN A 441 -27.47 0.93 17.67
N ARG A 442 -26.61 0.56 16.71
CA ARG A 442 -26.09 -0.81 16.58
C ARG A 442 -24.89 -1.03 17.49
N LYS A 443 -24.68 -2.27 17.91
CA LYS A 443 -23.54 -2.63 18.77
C LYS A 443 -22.22 -2.35 18.08
N GLU A 444 -22.17 -2.61 16.77
CA GLU A 444 -21.01 -2.40 15.90
C GLU A 444 -20.66 -0.90 15.73
N ALA A 445 -21.53 0.02 16.16
CA ALA A 445 -21.26 1.46 16.09
C ALA A 445 -20.07 1.87 16.98
N GLU A 446 -19.85 1.18 18.10
CA GLU A 446 -18.72 1.40 19.01
C GLU A 446 -17.38 1.00 18.37
N GLU A 447 -17.42 0.07 17.41
CA GLU A 447 -16.27 -0.42 16.65
C GLU A 447 -15.92 0.48 15.45
N GLY A 448 -16.64 1.60 15.27
CA GLY A 448 -16.39 2.57 14.21
C GLY A 448 -16.86 2.12 12.83
N ASN A 449 -16.59 2.93 11.81
CA ASN A 449 -16.89 2.60 10.42
C ASN A 449 -15.79 1.75 9.77
N TYR A 450 -16.13 1.06 8.68
CA TYR A 450 -15.17 0.27 7.92
C TYR A 450 -14.33 1.12 6.97
N ILE A 451 -13.30 0.51 6.40
CA ILE A 451 -12.31 1.19 5.56
C ILE A 451 -12.91 1.93 4.36
N MET A 452 -14.03 1.47 3.80
CA MET A 452 -14.69 2.07 2.64
C MET A 452 -15.72 3.14 3.01
N PHE A 453 -15.74 3.63 4.24
CA PHE A 453 -16.60 4.75 4.62
C PHE A 453 -16.22 6.02 3.84
N ALA A 454 -17.24 6.77 3.39
CA ALA A 454 -17.06 7.94 2.50
C ALA A 454 -16.30 9.12 3.12
N SER A 455 -16.08 9.11 4.43
CA SER A 455 -15.27 10.09 5.14
C SER A 455 -14.10 9.39 5.82
N ALA A 456 -13.03 10.15 6.09
CA ALA A 456 -11.89 9.62 6.84
C ALA A 456 -12.38 8.89 8.11
N THR A 457 -12.02 7.62 8.24
CA THR A 457 -12.36 6.83 9.42
C THR A 457 -11.65 7.39 10.65
N MET A 458 -12.25 7.26 11.83
CA MET A 458 -11.59 7.65 13.09
C MET A 458 -10.26 6.92 13.32
N GLY A 459 -10.10 5.76 12.69
CA GLY A 459 -8.87 5.02 12.51
C GLY A 459 -8.29 4.34 13.74
N ASP A 460 -8.84 4.61 14.92
CA ASP A 460 -8.49 4.02 16.20
C ASP A 460 -9.44 2.88 16.61
N LYS A 461 -10.46 2.58 15.80
CA LYS A 461 -11.48 1.57 16.10
C LYS A 461 -11.26 0.27 15.32
N PRO A 462 -11.69 -0.87 15.88
CA PRO A 462 -11.51 -2.18 15.24
C PRO A 462 -11.93 -2.27 13.77
N ASN A 463 -13.08 -1.68 13.39
CA ASN A 463 -13.58 -1.78 12.02
C ASN A 463 -12.73 -0.98 11.02
N ASN A 464 -11.89 -0.04 11.45
CA ASN A 464 -11.17 0.83 10.53
C ASN A 464 -10.09 0.08 9.72
N ASP A 465 -9.66 -1.10 10.18
CA ASP A 465 -8.74 -2.01 9.49
C ASP A 465 -9.43 -3.12 8.70
N ASP A 466 -10.76 -3.12 8.64
CA ASP A 466 -11.55 -4.18 8.05
C ASP A 466 -12.50 -3.65 6.97
N PHE A 467 -12.89 -4.54 6.06
CA PHE A 467 -13.91 -4.28 5.06
C PHE A 467 -15.30 -4.60 5.60
N SER A 468 -16.29 -3.77 5.26
CA SER A 468 -17.69 -4.04 5.59
C SER A 468 -18.20 -5.23 4.78
N ILE A 469 -19.33 -5.81 5.19
CA ILE A 469 -19.99 -6.85 4.40
C ILE A 469 -20.38 -6.37 2.97
N CYS A 470 -20.62 -5.07 2.80
CA CYS A 470 -20.89 -4.48 1.49
C CYS A 470 -19.64 -4.44 0.61
N SER A 471 -18.52 -4.03 1.18
CA SER A 471 -17.26 -3.99 0.44
C SER A 471 -16.78 -5.40 0.11
N LEU A 472 -16.92 -6.35 1.04
CA LEU A 472 -16.57 -7.75 0.82
C LEU A 472 -17.29 -8.33 -0.40
N ASP A 473 -18.60 -8.12 -0.52
CA ASP A 473 -19.38 -8.64 -1.66
C ASP A 473 -18.92 -8.03 -3.00
N ASN A 474 -18.79 -6.70 -3.07
CA ASN A 474 -18.37 -6.01 -4.30
C ASN A 474 -16.96 -6.42 -4.74
N VAL A 475 -16.00 -6.43 -3.80
CA VAL A 475 -14.62 -6.85 -4.09
C VAL A 475 -14.58 -8.30 -4.57
N THR A 476 -15.39 -9.18 -3.98
CA THR A 476 -15.47 -10.59 -4.39
C THR A 476 -15.91 -10.74 -5.83
N ARG A 477 -16.89 -9.94 -6.29
CA ARG A 477 -17.40 -10.00 -7.67
C ARG A 477 -16.37 -9.53 -8.69
N VAL A 478 -15.64 -8.45 -8.39
CA VAL A 478 -14.56 -7.98 -9.27
C VAL A 478 -13.40 -8.96 -9.29
N LEU A 479 -13.02 -9.51 -8.13
CA LEU A 479 -12.02 -10.58 -8.06
C LEU A 479 -12.41 -11.77 -8.94
N ASP A 480 -13.66 -12.25 -8.85
CA ASP A 480 -14.15 -13.33 -9.72
C ASP A 480 -14.07 -12.95 -11.20
N ALA A 481 -14.51 -11.74 -11.57
CA ALA A 481 -14.48 -11.28 -12.95
C ALA A 481 -13.05 -11.21 -13.51
N VAL A 482 -12.10 -10.69 -12.74
CA VAL A 482 -10.68 -10.57 -13.13
C VAL A 482 -10.01 -11.93 -13.18
N LEU A 483 -10.11 -12.73 -12.11
CA LEU A 483 -9.42 -14.02 -12.00
C LEU A 483 -9.89 -15.01 -13.06
N ASN A 484 -11.19 -14.98 -13.38
CA ASN A 484 -11.80 -15.84 -14.40
C ASN A 484 -11.91 -15.18 -15.78
N GLN A 485 -11.34 -13.98 -15.97
CA GLN A 485 -11.32 -13.24 -17.24
C GLN A 485 -12.71 -13.10 -17.88
N ARG A 486 -13.71 -12.78 -17.04
CA ARG A 486 -15.10 -12.57 -17.47
C ARG A 486 -15.27 -11.14 -17.98
N TYR A 487 -16.28 -10.93 -18.83
CA TYR A 487 -16.68 -9.60 -19.31
C TYR A 487 -15.57 -8.78 -19.99
N GLY A 488 -14.54 -9.44 -20.53
CA GLY A 488 -13.40 -8.76 -21.17
C GLY A 488 -12.31 -8.30 -20.19
N LYS A 489 -12.40 -8.67 -18.91
CA LYS A 489 -11.35 -8.44 -17.92
C LYS A 489 -10.17 -9.39 -18.14
N VAL A 490 -8.99 -8.94 -17.76
CA VAL A 490 -7.73 -9.69 -17.88
C VAL A 490 -7.20 -9.98 -16.50
N ASN A 491 -6.75 -11.22 -16.26
CA ASN A 491 -6.06 -11.55 -15.02
C ASN A 491 -4.59 -11.12 -15.12
N CYS A 492 -4.20 -10.15 -14.31
CA CYS A 492 -2.82 -9.66 -14.18
C CYS A 492 -2.17 -10.05 -12.85
N PHE A 493 -2.85 -10.83 -12.00
CA PHE A 493 -2.25 -11.32 -10.76
C PHE A 493 -1.19 -12.38 -11.09
N GLU A 494 -0.07 -12.31 -10.40
CA GLU A 494 1.03 -13.26 -10.55
C GLU A 494 1.35 -13.96 -9.23
N SER A 495 2.16 -15.02 -9.32
CA SER A 495 2.68 -15.70 -8.14
C SER A 495 3.88 -14.96 -7.59
N LYS A 496 4.01 -14.84 -6.26
CA LYS A 496 5.14 -14.15 -5.59
C LYS A 496 6.53 -14.56 -6.08
N ASN A 497 6.68 -15.77 -6.63
CA ASN A 497 7.94 -16.36 -7.09
C ASN A 497 8.02 -16.55 -8.63
N PHE A 498 7.19 -15.87 -9.42
CA PHE A 498 7.11 -16.10 -10.87
C PHE A 498 8.48 -16.00 -11.57
N PHE A 499 9.35 -15.07 -11.13
CA PHE A 499 10.70 -14.91 -11.69
C PHE A 499 11.76 -15.91 -11.20
N LEU A 500 11.62 -16.52 -10.02
CA LEU A 500 12.51 -17.60 -9.58
C LEU A 500 12.41 -18.83 -10.49
N PHE A 501 11.21 -19.06 -11.06
CA PHE A 501 11.00 -20.13 -12.03
C PHE A 501 11.56 -19.80 -13.42
N PHE A 502 11.50 -18.54 -13.87
CA PHE A 502 12.06 -18.14 -15.17
C PHE A 502 13.59 -18.15 -15.19
N LEU A 503 14.25 -17.76 -14.09
CA LEU A 503 15.71 -17.87 -13.96
C LEU A 503 16.16 -19.34 -13.83
N ARG A 504 15.41 -20.19 -13.12
CA ARG A 504 15.67 -21.64 -13.11
C ARG A 504 15.39 -22.30 -14.48
N GLY A 505 14.38 -21.84 -15.21
CA GLY A 505 14.03 -22.34 -16.54
C GLY A 505 15.04 -21.96 -17.63
N ARG A 506 15.74 -20.81 -17.48
CA ARG A 506 16.83 -20.42 -18.39
C ARG A 506 18.17 -21.09 -18.08
N SER A 507 18.38 -21.59 -16.86
CA SER A 507 19.58 -22.39 -16.52
C SER A 507 19.44 -23.90 -16.74
N PHE A 508 18.23 -24.42 -17.00
CA PHE A 508 18.02 -25.86 -17.25
C PHE A 508 18.02 -26.26 -18.74
N ALA A 509 18.07 -25.31 -19.67
CA ALA A 509 18.23 -25.61 -21.11
C ALA A 509 19.69 -25.69 -21.58
N ALA A 510 20.67 -25.51 -20.69
CA ALA A 510 22.07 -25.51 -21.06
C ALA A 510 22.98 -26.07 -19.95
N LEU A 511 22.71 -27.26 -19.42
CA LEU A 511 23.68 -28.05 -18.64
C LEU A 511 23.09 -29.40 -18.19
N HIS A 512 23.05 -30.39 -19.09
CA HIS A 512 23.22 -31.80 -18.70
C HIS A 512 23.40 -32.71 -19.91
N LEU A 513 24.65 -33.05 -20.20
CA LEU A 513 25.14 -34.44 -20.32
C LEU A 513 26.68 -34.42 -20.29
N GLN A 514 27.19 -34.72 -19.08
CA GLN A 514 28.35 -35.55 -18.72
C GLN A 514 29.67 -35.34 -19.50
N GLY A 515 30.82 -35.09 -18.87
CA GLY A 515 31.41 -35.89 -17.80
C GLY A 515 32.63 -36.65 -18.36
N LEU A 516 33.81 -36.06 -18.17
CA LEU A 516 35.18 -36.62 -18.14
C LEU A 516 35.52 -37.87 -19.00
N SER A 517 36.39 -37.66 -19.99
CA SER A 517 37.50 -38.57 -20.31
C SER A 517 38.62 -37.81 -21.02
N GLU A 518 39.86 -38.01 -20.57
CA GLU A 518 41.09 -37.44 -21.13
C GLU A 518 41.43 -37.98 -22.54
N LEU A 519 42.40 -37.28 -23.15
CA LEU A 519 43.31 -37.63 -24.25
C LEU A 519 42.97 -37.25 -25.71
N VAL A 520 43.80 -36.31 -26.17
CA VAL A 520 44.65 -36.36 -27.38
C VAL A 520 43.98 -36.23 -28.77
N VAL A 521 44.39 -35.14 -29.43
CA VAL A 521 44.25 -34.84 -30.85
C VAL A 521 44.89 -35.93 -31.72
N CYS A 522 44.14 -36.47 -32.69
CA CYS A 522 44.63 -37.02 -33.96
C CYS A 522 43.53 -37.05 -35.04
N ASN A 523 43.92 -36.72 -36.28
CA ASN A 523 43.16 -36.70 -37.53
C ASN A 523 42.36 -37.99 -37.86
N GLY A 524 41.28 -37.85 -38.64
CA GLY A 524 40.82 -38.91 -39.55
C GLY A 524 39.30 -39.06 -39.71
N THR A 525 38.87 -39.23 -40.95
CA THR A 525 37.49 -39.40 -41.44
C THR A 525 36.86 -40.78 -41.15
N HIS A 526 35.51 -40.81 -41.23
CA HIS A 526 34.58 -41.92 -41.59
C HIS A 526 33.59 -42.52 -40.55
N ILE A 527 32.31 -42.17 -40.75
CA ILE A 527 31.13 -43.03 -41.06
C ILE A 527 30.74 -44.23 -40.13
N LEU A 528 29.55 -44.06 -39.50
CA LEU A 528 28.42 -44.99 -39.18
C LEU A 528 28.62 -46.32 -38.41
N LYS A 529 27.89 -46.48 -37.29
CA LYS A 529 26.61 -47.24 -37.17
C LYS A 529 26.08 -47.25 -35.70
N PRO A 530 24.76 -47.42 -35.46
CA PRO A 530 24.17 -47.38 -34.12
C PRO A 530 24.01 -48.77 -33.48
N PRO A 531 24.08 -48.92 -32.15
CA PRO A 531 23.44 -50.03 -31.42
C PRO A 531 22.06 -49.54 -30.91
N GLN A 532 20.93 -50.16 -31.26
CA GLN A 532 20.37 -51.42 -30.73
C GLN A 532 20.26 -51.44 -29.19
N ILE A 533 19.02 -51.06 -28.78
CA ILE A 533 18.31 -51.17 -27.50
C ILE A 533 18.79 -50.27 -26.36
#